data_AF-A0A9P7GMX2-F1
#
_entry.id   AF-A0A9P7GMX2-F1
#
_cell.length_a   1.000
_cell.length_b   1.000
_cell.length_c   1.000
_cell.angle_alpha   90.00
_cell.angle_beta   90.00
_cell.angle_gamma   90.00
#
_symmetry.space_group_name_H-M   'P 1'
#
loop_
_entity.id
_entity.type
_entity.pdbx_description
1 polymer ?
#
loop_
_entity_poly.entity_id
_entity_poly.type
_entity_poly.pdbx_seq_one_letter_code
_entity_poly.pdbx_strand_id
1 'polypeptide(L)'
;MENGSGGYMGDMVFNGGKFGLWVGNQQFTVRNITVNNAQTAIFSHWNWGWTFQGVNINNCQVGFDLATGGLTESAQTVGAQAIIDAVVTNTPIFIRNSNPSNNKLAGSLVINNAKLTNVPTAVGVVGGAVVLAGGTTTIASWGQGNVHKGTNATATFTKGNIFSPNKPSVLLDSAGKIFGKTHPQYEAYAVSQFVSVRDNGAKGDGRTDDTAALKAVFDKFAGCKIIFFDAGTYIVTSTLTIPAGTQIVGEAWSVIAGSGNAFKDVNNPQVVVRAGEANSQGILEISDIIFATVGSTPGAIVLEWNVKQPNGVQGGAGTWDTHIRLGGAAGTNLDKGCPKSGAGGIPNCYAAFLALHIKPTATAYLEGLWAWLADHDLDGDSQISIYSGRGILSESAGPVWMIGTAEHHVLYQYNLVGAKNHFMGLIQTESPYYQPAPAVPGPFSISAQWKDPSFPSGLSSSWGLNVATSTDIIVFGAGLYSFFSNYNQDCLKTFNCQSHILNVDATSSVSIFSLSTVATTFQVSVSGQGIVNQSLNRNGFASTVTSWSRT
;
A
#
# COMPACT_ATOMS: atom_id res chain seq x y z
N MET A 1 -5.18 -20.22 4.40
CA MET A 1 -4.19 -19.17 4.71
C MET A 1 -4.21 -18.99 6.20
N GLU A 2 -3.11 -19.35 6.83
CA GLU A 2 -2.96 -19.53 8.27
C GLU A 2 -1.92 -18.57 8.86
N ASN A 3 -0.98 -18.08 8.05
CA ASN A 3 -0.09 -16.98 8.37
C ASN A 3 0.40 -16.26 7.08
N GLY A 4 1.42 -15.40 7.24
CA GLY A 4 2.10 -14.65 6.19
C GLY A 4 2.12 -13.15 6.44
N SER A 5 2.78 -12.40 5.55
CA SER A 5 2.71 -10.95 5.41
C SER A 5 2.30 -10.64 3.98
N GLY A 6 1.01 -10.37 3.77
CA GLY A 6 0.42 -10.08 2.46
C GLY A 6 0.21 -8.58 2.22
N GLY A 7 -0.31 -8.16 1.07
CA GLY A 7 -0.74 -8.95 -0.07
C GLY A 7 -2.04 -8.39 -0.67
N TYR A 8 -2.25 -8.68 -1.95
CA TYR A 8 -3.47 -8.34 -2.68
C TYR A 8 -4.16 -9.60 -3.21
N MET A 9 -5.49 -9.62 -3.20
CA MET A 9 -6.32 -10.60 -3.90
C MET A 9 -7.63 -9.96 -4.33
N GLY A 10 -8.21 -10.38 -5.45
CA GLY A 10 -9.53 -9.89 -5.83
C GLY A 10 -10.17 -10.57 -7.02
N ASP A 11 -11.36 -10.09 -7.37
CA ASP A 11 -12.13 -10.51 -8.55
C ASP A 11 -12.52 -12.01 -8.56
N MET A 12 -12.74 -12.58 -7.36
CA MET A 12 -13.05 -14.02 -7.15
C MET A 12 -14.52 -14.29 -6.82
N VAL A 13 -15.02 -15.48 -7.22
CA VAL A 13 -16.36 -15.96 -6.87
C VAL A 13 -16.30 -17.33 -6.18
N PHE A 14 -16.87 -17.41 -4.97
CA PHE A 14 -16.91 -18.60 -4.12
C PHE A 14 -18.35 -19.12 -4.04
N ASN A 15 -18.57 -20.42 -4.25
CA ASN A 15 -19.90 -21.04 -4.31
C ASN A 15 -19.99 -22.25 -3.37
N GLY A 16 -20.83 -22.15 -2.34
CA GLY A 16 -21.05 -23.19 -1.33
C GLY A 16 -19.91 -23.30 -0.31
N GLY A 17 -19.78 -24.48 0.30
CA GLY A 17 -18.72 -24.81 1.25
C GLY A 17 -18.97 -24.35 2.70
N LYS A 18 -18.09 -24.79 3.61
CA LYS A 18 -18.10 -24.36 5.03
C LYS A 18 -17.60 -22.93 5.17
N PHE A 19 -16.49 -22.62 4.51
CA PHE A 19 -15.88 -21.31 4.43
C PHE A 19 -15.70 -20.95 2.96
N GLY A 20 -16.07 -19.73 2.54
CA GLY A 20 -15.62 -19.19 1.26
C GLY A 20 -14.13 -18.87 1.33
N LEU A 21 -13.73 -18.09 2.34
CA LEU A 21 -12.35 -17.84 2.71
C LEU A 21 -12.10 -18.25 4.18
N TRP A 22 -10.97 -18.91 4.44
CA TRP A 22 -10.39 -19.06 5.79
C TRP A 22 -9.00 -18.41 5.79
N VAL A 23 -8.87 -17.32 6.55
CA VAL A 23 -7.71 -16.42 6.51
C VAL A 23 -7.09 -16.16 7.88
N GLY A 24 -5.77 -16.00 7.88
CA GLY A 24 -4.93 -15.55 8.98
C GLY A 24 -3.61 -15.05 8.39
N ASN A 25 -3.28 -13.77 8.59
CA ASN A 25 -2.13 -13.07 8.00
C ASN A 25 -1.97 -11.70 8.67
N GLN A 26 -0.76 -11.14 8.74
CA GLN A 26 -0.50 -9.80 9.30
C GLN A 26 -1.46 -8.75 8.72
N GLN A 27 -1.49 -8.61 7.39
CA GLN A 27 -2.39 -7.72 6.66
C GLN A 27 -2.71 -8.23 5.27
N PHE A 28 -3.79 -7.72 4.66
CA PHE A 28 -4.17 -8.01 3.28
C PHE A 28 -5.20 -7.01 2.74
N THR A 29 -5.16 -6.78 1.43
CA THR A 29 -6.20 -6.06 0.69
C THR A 29 -7.00 -7.05 -0.16
N VAL A 30 -8.32 -7.06 0.02
CA VAL A 30 -9.25 -7.96 -0.69
C VAL A 30 -10.28 -7.13 -1.47
N ARG A 31 -10.30 -7.21 -2.80
CA ARG A 31 -11.21 -6.42 -3.64
C ARG A 31 -12.21 -7.29 -4.43
N ASN A 32 -13.46 -6.83 -4.55
CA ASN A 32 -14.47 -7.39 -5.45
C ASN A 32 -14.62 -8.93 -5.39
N ILE A 33 -14.75 -9.48 -4.18
CA ILE A 33 -15.08 -10.89 -4.00
C ILE A 33 -16.59 -11.10 -3.88
N THR A 34 -17.09 -12.20 -4.41
CA THR A 34 -18.49 -12.63 -4.27
C THR A 34 -18.56 -14.01 -3.60
N VAL A 35 -19.35 -14.16 -2.54
CA VAL A 35 -19.54 -15.45 -1.86
C VAL A 35 -21.02 -15.82 -1.81
N ASN A 36 -21.36 -16.98 -2.35
CA ASN A 36 -22.73 -17.46 -2.51
C ASN A 36 -22.95 -18.76 -1.73
N ASN A 37 -24.01 -18.83 -0.92
CA ASN A 37 -24.52 -20.06 -0.30
C ASN A 37 -23.53 -20.82 0.62
N ALA A 38 -22.49 -20.15 1.14
CA ALA A 38 -21.55 -20.73 2.12
C ALA A 38 -22.15 -20.77 3.54
N GLN A 39 -21.62 -21.62 4.43
CA GLN A 39 -22.00 -21.52 5.85
C GLN A 39 -21.50 -20.19 6.44
N THR A 40 -20.19 -19.95 6.38
CA THR A 40 -19.57 -18.66 6.66
C THR A 40 -18.86 -18.15 5.41
N ALA A 41 -19.06 -16.90 5.02
CA ALA A 41 -18.44 -16.37 3.81
C ALA A 41 -16.93 -16.11 3.99
N ILE A 42 -16.55 -15.39 5.05
CA ILE A 42 -15.16 -15.14 5.46
C ILE A 42 -15.00 -15.55 6.93
N PHE A 43 -14.19 -16.58 7.21
CA PHE A 43 -13.73 -16.89 8.57
C PHE A 43 -12.32 -16.31 8.76
N SER A 44 -12.18 -15.35 9.67
CA SER A 44 -10.91 -14.68 9.96
C SER A 44 -10.41 -15.10 11.33
N HIS A 45 -9.28 -15.80 11.34
CA HIS A 45 -8.70 -16.41 12.53
C HIS A 45 -7.79 -15.44 13.30
N TRP A 46 -6.92 -14.72 12.60
CA TRP A 46 -6.08 -13.67 13.17
C TRP A 46 -5.64 -12.65 12.12
N ASN A 47 -5.34 -11.41 12.56
CA ASN A 47 -4.59 -10.44 11.77
C ASN A 47 -4.07 -9.29 12.65
N TRP A 48 -3.34 -8.35 12.06
CA TRP A 48 -3.10 -7.02 12.63
C TRP A 48 -4.01 -5.96 12.00
N GLY A 49 -4.27 -6.05 10.68
CA GLY A 49 -5.32 -5.26 10.03
C GLY A 49 -5.54 -5.60 8.56
N TRP A 50 -6.79 -5.78 8.12
CA TRP A 50 -7.15 -6.10 6.73
C TRP A 50 -8.15 -5.09 6.16
N THR A 51 -8.12 -4.91 4.84
CA THR A 51 -9.10 -4.11 4.09
C THR A 51 -9.88 -4.96 3.09
N PHE A 52 -11.20 -4.85 3.12
CA PHE A 52 -12.14 -5.54 2.22
C PHE A 52 -12.97 -4.50 1.45
N GLN A 53 -12.75 -4.37 0.14
CA GLN A 53 -13.45 -3.44 -0.76
C GLN A 53 -14.43 -4.18 -1.68
N GLY A 54 -15.68 -3.72 -1.76
CA GLY A 54 -16.62 -4.19 -2.78
C GLY A 54 -17.13 -5.62 -2.60
N VAL A 55 -17.17 -6.13 -1.37
CA VAL A 55 -17.53 -7.52 -1.05
C VAL A 55 -19.02 -7.79 -1.24
N ASN A 56 -19.39 -8.85 -1.96
CA ASN A 56 -20.77 -9.28 -2.15
C ASN A 56 -21.01 -10.64 -1.45
N ILE A 57 -22.02 -10.73 -0.57
CA ILE A 57 -22.32 -11.94 0.22
C ILE A 57 -23.80 -12.29 0.07
N ASN A 58 -24.09 -13.48 -0.46
CA ASN A 58 -25.45 -13.90 -0.81
C ASN A 58 -25.81 -15.24 -0.15
N ASN A 59 -26.96 -15.28 0.53
CA ASN A 59 -27.56 -16.49 1.12
C ASN A 59 -26.64 -17.31 2.05
N CYS A 60 -25.65 -16.67 2.69
CA CYS A 60 -24.74 -17.34 3.62
C CYS A 60 -25.39 -17.41 5.02
N GLN A 61 -24.88 -18.24 5.95
CA GLN A 61 -25.38 -18.19 7.35
C GLN A 61 -24.71 -17.06 8.15
N VAL A 62 -23.42 -16.82 7.89
CA VAL A 62 -22.65 -15.68 8.39
C VAL A 62 -21.85 -15.06 7.23
N GLY A 63 -21.73 -13.73 7.20
CA GLY A 63 -20.78 -13.04 6.34
C GLY A 63 -19.35 -13.19 6.86
N PHE A 64 -18.92 -12.25 7.70
CA PHE A 64 -17.65 -12.28 8.40
C PHE A 64 -17.81 -12.92 9.78
N ASP A 65 -17.05 -13.97 10.05
CA ASP A 65 -16.98 -14.65 11.35
C ASP A 65 -15.56 -14.46 11.88
N LEU A 66 -15.43 -13.63 12.92
CA LEU A 66 -14.17 -13.07 13.38
C LEU A 66 -13.81 -13.65 14.75
N ALA A 67 -12.66 -14.29 14.86
CA ALA A 67 -12.07 -14.56 16.17
C ALA A 67 -11.60 -13.23 16.79
N THR A 68 -12.07 -12.91 18.00
CA THR A 68 -11.76 -11.65 18.70
C THR A 68 -11.44 -11.90 20.18
N GLY A 69 -10.99 -10.87 20.90
CA GLY A 69 -10.69 -10.93 22.34
C GLY A 69 -9.21 -11.15 22.68
N GLY A 70 -8.39 -11.58 21.72
CA GLY A 70 -6.95 -11.74 21.87
C GLY A 70 -6.22 -10.40 21.99
N LEU A 71 -5.45 -10.21 23.07
CA LEU A 71 -4.71 -8.98 23.38
C LEU A 71 -3.23 -9.18 23.65
N THR A 72 -2.71 -10.40 23.45
CA THR A 72 -1.27 -10.74 23.50
C THR A 72 -0.89 -11.46 22.21
N GLU A 73 0.39 -11.40 21.84
CA GLU A 73 0.96 -12.15 20.71
C GLU A 73 0.67 -13.66 20.78
N SER A 74 0.88 -14.25 21.96
CA SER A 74 0.59 -15.67 22.27
C SER A 74 -0.88 -16.07 22.19
N ALA A 75 -1.80 -15.10 22.06
CA ALA A 75 -3.23 -15.31 21.93
C ALA A 75 -3.80 -14.41 20.82
N GLN A 76 -3.02 -14.11 19.78
CA GLN A 76 -3.42 -13.17 18.72
C GLN A 76 -4.69 -13.65 18.01
N THR A 77 -5.67 -12.76 17.93
CA THR A 77 -6.90 -12.97 17.14
C THR A 77 -6.99 -11.90 16.04
N VAL A 78 -8.17 -11.63 15.48
CA VAL A 78 -8.36 -10.52 14.53
C VAL A 78 -8.11 -9.20 15.24
N GLY A 79 -7.03 -8.51 14.87
CA GLY A 79 -6.69 -7.17 15.30
C GLY A 79 -7.64 -6.15 14.67
N ALA A 80 -7.73 -6.07 13.35
CA ALA A 80 -8.56 -5.05 12.70
C ALA A 80 -9.19 -5.49 11.37
N GLN A 81 -10.43 -5.03 11.12
CA GLN A 81 -11.15 -5.23 9.86
C GLN A 81 -11.73 -3.90 9.37
N ALA A 82 -11.34 -3.49 8.16
CA ALA A 82 -11.88 -2.33 7.48
C ALA A 82 -12.70 -2.79 6.26
N ILE A 83 -14.02 -2.68 6.30
CA ILE A 83 -14.92 -3.18 5.25
C ILE A 83 -15.62 -1.99 4.58
N ILE A 84 -15.49 -1.88 3.24
CA ILE A 84 -16.04 -0.79 2.45
C ILE A 84 -16.82 -1.29 1.22
N ASP A 85 -17.93 -0.61 0.90
CA ASP A 85 -18.75 -0.82 -0.29
C ASP A 85 -19.37 -2.23 -0.45
N ALA A 86 -19.62 -2.89 0.69
CA ALA A 86 -20.16 -4.24 0.75
C ALA A 86 -21.67 -4.31 0.41
N VAL A 87 -22.10 -5.44 -0.15
CA VAL A 87 -23.51 -5.77 -0.41
C VAL A 87 -23.82 -7.14 0.16
N VAL A 88 -24.80 -7.22 1.06
CA VAL A 88 -25.10 -8.44 1.81
C VAL A 88 -26.59 -8.77 1.73
N THR A 89 -26.91 -9.95 1.23
CA THR A 89 -28.27 -10.36 0.85
C THR A 89 -28.65 -11.69 1.51
N ASN A 90 -29.85 -11.78 2.09
CA ASN A 90 -30.46 -12.98 2.68
C ASN A 90 -29.53 -13.76 3.64
N THR A 91 -28.69 -13.05 4.39
CA THR A 91 -27.64 -13.64 5.24
C THR A 91 -27.96 -13.29 6.70
N PRO A 92 -28.27 -14.25 7.60
CA PRO A 92 -28.77 -13.96 8.95
C PRO A 92 -27.91 -13.00 9.78
N ILE A 93 -26.58 -13.12 9.66
CA ILE A 93 -25.60 -12.30 10.38
C ILE A 93 -24.54 -11.78 9.38
N PHE A 94 -24.41 -10.46 9.20
CA PHE A 94 -23.33 -9.89 8.38
C PHE A 94 -21.97 -10.06 9.07
N ILE A 95 -21.82 -9.63 10.32
CA ILE A 95 -20.56 -9.76 11.07
C ILE A 95 -20.82 -10.39 12.45
N ARG A 96 -20.04 -11.41 12.80
CA ARG A 96 -20.08 -12.10 14.09
C ARG A 96 -18.69 -12.07 14.72
N ASN A 97 -18.60 -11.57 15.96
CA ASN A 97 -17.39 -11.62 16.78
C ASN A 97 -17.44 -12.85 17.70
N SER A 98 -16.33 -13.54 17.92
CA SER A 98 -16.29 -14.66 18.86
C SER A 98 -16.44 -14.22 20.33
N ASN A 99 -15.94 -13.03 20.66
CA ASN A 99 -16.00 -12.44 22.01
C ASN A 99 -16.55 -11.00 21.99
N PRO A 100 -17.25 -10.56 23.06
CA PRO A 100 -17.81 -9.22 23.16
C PRO A 100 -16.78 -8.16 23.60
N SER A 101 -16.79 -6.99 22.96
CA SER A 101 -15.96 -5.85 23.36
C SER A 101 -16.59 -5.07 24.52
N ASN A 102 -16.18 -5.40 25.75
CA ASN A 102 -16.68 -4.82 27.00
C ASN A 102 -16.06 -3.44 27.29
N ASN A 103 -16.41 -2.45 26.46
CA ASN A 103 -16.01 -1.04 26.55
C ASN A 103 -14.48 -0.82 26.51
N LYS A 104 -13.76 -1.75 25.87
CA LYS A 104 -12.33 -1.72 25.57
C LYS A 104 -12.09 -2.33 24.19
N LEU A 105 -11.05 -1.86 23.51
CA LEU A 105 -10.56 -2.44 22.26
C LEU A 105 -10.11 -3.89 22.47
N ALA A 106 -10.57 -4.80 21.60
CA ALA A 106 -10.16 -6.20 21.51
C ALA A 106 -10.70 -6.79 20.20
N GLY A 107 -10.06 -6.43 19.09
CA GLY A 107 -10.64 -6.53 17.75
C GLY A 107 -11.34 -5.22 17.35
N SER A 108 -10.75 -4.52 16.39
CA SER A 108 -11.27 -3.31 15.77
C SER A 108 -12.07 -3.65 14.52
N LEU A 109 -13.17 -2.92 14.29
CA LEU A 109 -14.00 -3.09 13.11
C LEU A 109 -14.47 -1.72 12.61
N VAL A 110 -14.35 -1.49 11.31
CA VAL A 110 -14.91 -0.35 10.58
C VAL A 110 -15.78 -0.87 9.44
N ILE A 111 -16.98 -0.31 9.32
CA ILE A 111 -17.94 -0.61 8.24
C ILE A 111 -18.28 0.71 7.56
N ASN A 112 -18.07 0.82 6.25
CA ASN A 112 -18.41 2.00 5.47
C ASN A 112 -19.17 1.63 4.18
N ASN A 113 -20.29 2.31 3.90
CA ASN A 113 -21.18 2.02 2.77
C ASN A 113 -21.55 0.53 2.59
N ALA A 114 -22.00 -0.14 3.65
CA ALA A 114 -22.46 -1.54 3.57
C ALA A 114 -23.99 -1.60 3.37
N LYS A 115 -24.43 -2.05 2.20
CA LYS A 115 -25.85 -2.27 1.87
C LYS A 115 -26.29 -3.65 2.35
N LEU A 116 -27.30 -3.69 3.21
CA LEU A 116 -27.91 -4.89 3.74
C LEU A 116 -29.30 -5.11 3.14
N THR A 117 -29.67 -6.35 2.86
CA THR A 117 -31.02 -6.73 2.39
C THR A 117 -31.40 -8.10 2.97
N ASN A 118 -32.42 -8.13 3.83
CA ASN A 118 -32.83 -9.31 4.59
C ASN A 118 -31.69 -9.89 5.48
N VAL A 119 -31.00 -9.02 6.22
CA VAL A 119 -29.85 -9.36 7.09
C VAL A 119 -30.15 -8.92 8.53
N PRO A 120 -30.87 -9.70 9.35
CA PRO A 120 -31.37 -9.25 10.65
C PRO A 120 -30.31 -8.74 11.63
N THR A 121 -29.11 -9.34 11.65
CA THR A 121 -27.99 -8.89 12.48
C THR A 121 -26.89 -8.29 11.61
N ALA A 122 -26.58 -7.00 11.80
CA ALA A 122 -25.45 -6.37 11.12
C ALA A 122 -24.13 -6.70 11.83
N VAL A 123 -24.08 -6.54 13.15
CA VAL A 123 -22.95 -6.95 14.00
C VAL A 123 -23.48 -7.67 15.23
N GLY A 124 -22.93 -8.83 15.56
CA GLY A 124 -23.30 -9.62 16.74
C GLY A 124 -22.13 -10.35 17.38
N VAL A 125 -22.42 -11.15 18.42
CA VAL A 125 -21.46 -11.98 19.15
C VAL A 125 -21.95 -13.43 19.18
N VAL A 126 -21.03 -14.41 19.09
CA VAL A 126 -21.36 -15.84 19.20
C VAL A 126 -22.12 -16.12 20.51
N GLY A 127 -23.34 -16.65 20.40
CA GLY A 127 -24.21 -16.95 21.55
C GLY A 127 -24.62 -15.73 22.40
N GLY A 128 -24.39 -14.51 21.92
CA GLY A 128 -24.49 -13.28 22.70
C GLY A 128 -25.37 -12.21 22.04
N ALA A 129 -25.10 -10.95 22.40
CA ALA A 129 -25.92 -9.82 21.98
C ALA A 129 -25.76 -9.46 20.49
N VAL A 130 -26.84 -8.93 19.92
CA VAL A 130 -26.79 -8.08 18.72
C VAL A 130 -26.16 -6.74 19.13
N VAL A 131 -25.04 -6.38 18.50
CA VAL A 131 -24.30 -5.13 18.74
C VAL A 131 -24.79 -4.03 17.79
N LEU A 132 -25.17 -4.40 16.57
CA LEU A 132 -25.85 -3.54 15.60
C LEU A 132 -26.95 -4.35 14.91
N ALA A 133 -28.19 -3.88 15.01
CA ALA A 133 -29.32 -4.44 14.27
C ALA A 133 -29.18 -4.14 12.77
N GLY A 134 -29.59 -5.08 11.93
CA GLY A 134 -29.62 -4.92 10.48
C GLY A 134 -31.05 -4.77 9.94
N GLY A 135 -31.41 -5.60 8.97
CA GLY A 135 -32.68 -5.61 8.25
C GLY A 135 -32.44 -5.43 6.75
N THR A 136 -33.12 -4.47 6.15
CA THR A 136 -32.85 -3.97 4.79
C THR A 136 -32.58 -2.47 4.90
N THR A 137 -31.30 -2.09 4.78
CA THR A 137 -30.78 -0.75 5.15
C THR A 137 -29.37 -0.54 4.59
N THR A 138 -28.80 0.66 4.70
CA THR A 138 -27.40 0.94 4.37
C THR A 138 -26.66 1.52 5.58
N ILE A 139 -25.55 0.90 5.97
CA ILE A 139 -24.64 1.41 7.01
C ILE A 139 -23.68 2.40 6.36
N ALA A 140 -23.83 3.69 6.65
CA ALA A 140 -23.01 4.75 6.07
C ALA A 140 -21.56 4.72 6.59
N SER A 141 -21.36 4.88 7.90
CA SER A 141 -20.05 4.73 8.57
C SER A 141 -20.25 4.34 10.04
N TRP A 142 -19.71 3.17 10.43
CA TRP A 142 -19.86 2.59 11.78
C TRP A 142 -18.53 1.98 12.25
N GLY A 143 -18.27 2.02 13.55
CA GLY A 143 -17.03 1.49 14.14
C GLY A 143 -17.21 0.84 15.50
N GLN A 144 -16.40 -0.19 15.74
CA GLN A 144 -16.12 -0.79 17.05
C GLN A 144 -14.63 -0.65 17.37
N GLY A 145 -14.32 -0.01 18.49
CA GLY A 145 -12.95 0.25 18.95
C GLY A 145 -12.69 1.73 19.28
N ASN A 146 -11.42 2.13 19.27
CA ASN A 146 -10.99 3.44 19.75
C ASN A 146 -11.03 4.52 18.65
N VAL A 147 -11.88 5.52 18.84
CA VAL A 147 -11.98 6.70 17.98
C VAL A 147 -11.20 7.86 18.62
N HIS A 148 -10.42 8.56 17.80
CA HIS A 148 -9.62 9.73 18.15
C HIS A 148 -9.98 10.91 17.23
N LYS A 149 -9.73 12.15 17.66
CA LYS A 149 -10.12 13.36 16.90
C LYS A 149 -9.14 14.51 17.10
N GLY A 150 -8.64 15.07 15.99
CA GLY A 150 -7.75 16.21 15.96
C GLY A 150 -6.49 15.99 16.81
N THR A 151 -6.24 16.92 17.73
CA THR A 151 -5.12 16.88 18.70
C THR A 151 -5.52 16.34 20.07
N ASN A 152 -6.71 15.76 20.24
CA ASN A 152 -7.09 15.13 21.50
C ASN A 152 -6.32 13.81 21.68
N ALA A 153 -5.49 13.73 22.71
CA ALA A 153 -4.71 12.54 23.05
C ALA A 153 -5.54 11.41 23.71
N THR A 154 -6.82 11.63 24.01
CA THR A 154 -7.70 10.63 24.64
C THR A 154 -8.57 9.88 23.61
N ALA A 155 -8.66 8.55 23.80
CA ALA A 155 -9.52 7.69 23.00
C ALA A 155 -10.97 7.72 23.49
N THR A 156 -11.93 7.71 22.57
CA THR A 156 -13.33 7.35 22.85
C THR A 156 -13.60 5.95 22.31
N PHE A 157 -13.74 4.96 23.19
CA PHE A 157 -14.19 3.64 22.77
C PHE A 157 -15.65 3.70 22.29
N THR A 158 -15.88 3.26 21.06
CA THR A 158 -17.15 3.37 20.34
C THR A 158 -17.64 2.00 19.89
N LYS A 159 -18.97 1.83 19.84
CA LYS A 159 -19.71 0.73 19.17
C LYS A 159 -20.94 1.35 18.50
N GLY A 160 -20.72 2.09 17.42
CA GLY A 160 -21.70 3.05 16.93
C GLY A 160 -21.26 3.76 15.65
N ASN A 161 -22.07 4.71 15.20
CA ASN A 161 -21.74 5.55 14.05
C ASN A 161 -20.46 6.35 14.34
N ILE A 162 -19.57 6.42 13.35
CA ILE A 162 -18.32 7.20 13.41
C ILE A 162 -18.32 8.27 12.31
N PHE A 163 -17.25 9.05 12.22
CA PHE A 163 -17.09 10.02 11.14
C PHE A 163 -17.23 9.33 9.76
N SER A 164 -17.94 9.98 8.84
CA SER A 164 -18.03 9.57 7.44
C SER A 164 -17.39 10.67 6.60
N PRO A 165 -16.24 10.42 5.95
CA PRO A 165 -15.64 11.41 5.08
C PRO A 165 -16.55 11.66 3.88
N ASN A 166 -16.50 12.89 3.35
CA ASN A 166 -16.85 13.09 1.95
C ASN A 166 -15.92 12.23 1.10
N LYS A 167 -16.48 11.44 0.18
CA LYS A 167 -15.68 10.75 -0.85
C LYS A 167 -15.78 11.58 -2.13
N PRO A 168 -14.70 12.22 -2.62
CA PRO A 168 -14.71 12.89 -3.90
C PRO A 168 -15.23 11.98 -5.02
N SER A 169 -16.16 12.47 -5.84
CA SER A 169 -16.78 11.67 -6.90
C SER A 169 -15.78 11.14 -7.92
N VAL A 170 -14.62 11.79 -8.09
CA VAL A 170 -13.53 11.31 -8.95
C VAL A 170 -12.91 9.98 -8.49
N LEU A 171 -13.02 9.63 -7.20
CA LEU A 171 -12.60 8.34 -6.63
C LEU A 171 -13.68 7.24 -6.75
N LEU A 172 -14.89 7.59 -7.18
CA LEU A 172 -16.06 6.70 -7.13
C LEU A 172 -16.47 6.15 -8.49
N ASP A 173 -16.98 4.92 -8.52
CA ASP A 173 -17.64 4.35 -9.69
C ASP A 173 -19.05 4.93 -9.90
N SER A 174 -19.73 4.49 -10.98
CA SER A 174 -21.10 4.90 -11.29
C SER A 174 -22.17 4.42 -10.30
N ALA A 175 -21.82 3.52 -9.37
CA ALA A 175 -22.67 3.08 -8.26
C ALA A 175 -22.36 3.80 -6.94
N GLY A 176 -21.39 4.72 -6.92
CA GLY A 176 -20.97 5.47 -5.73
C GLY A 176 -20.05 4.70 -4.77
N LYS A 177 -19.49 3.56 -5.20
CA LYS A 177 -18.45 2.81 -4.48
C LYS A 177 -17.07 3.37 -4.80
N ILE A 178 -16.05 3.12 -3.98
CA ILE A 178 -14.65 3.34 -4.36
C ILE A 178 -14.37 2.54 -5.64
N PHE A 179 -13.94 3.24 -6.68
CA PHE A 179 -13.63 2.65 -7.98
C PHE A 179 -12.59 1.52 -7.85
N GLY A 180 -12.80 0.45 -8.62
CA GLY A 180 -11.91 -0.69 -8.71
C GLY A 180 -11.81 -1.20 -10.14
N LYS A 181 -10.63 -1.69 -10.54
CA LYS A 181 -10.37 -2.22 -11.87
C LYS A 181 -9.46 -3.43 -11.78
N THR A 182 -9.91 -4.54 -12.34
CA THR A 182 -9.16 -5.80 -12.51
C THR A 182 -7.91 -5.61 -13.35
N HIS A 183 -6.89 -6.44 -13.07
CA HIS A 183 -5.72 -6.65 -13.93
C HIS A 183 -6.16 -6.85 -15.39
N PRO A 184 -5.75 -6.00 -16.36
CA PRO A 184 -6.14 -6.14 -17.77
C PRO A 184 -5.46 -7.36 -18.43
N GLN A 185 -6.20 -8.45 -18.66
CA GLN A 185 -5.65 -9.67 -19.31
C GLN A 185 -5.77 -9.67 -20.85
N TYR A 186 -6.33 -8.61 -21.44
CA TYR A 186 -6.40 -8.38 -22.88
C TYR A 186 -7.06 -9.51 -23.70
N GLU A 187 -8.03 -10.22 -23.12
CA GLU A 187 -8.62 -11.46 -23.64
C GLU A 187 -9.32 -11.30 -25.01
N ALA A 188 -9.64 -10.07 -25.40
CA ALA A 188 -10.24 -9.72 -26.69
C ALA A 188 -9.21 -9.42 -27.81
N TYR A 189 -7.90 -9.44 -27.51
CA TYR A 189 -6.83 -9.10 -28.45
C TYR A 189 -6.21 -10.37 -29.07
N ALA A 190 -6.03 -10.37 -30.39
CA ALA A 190 -5.28 -11.41 -31.07
C ALA A 190 -3.77 -11.25 -30.83
N VAL A 191 -3.00 -12.36 -30.86
CA VAL A 191 -1.53 -12.37 -30.69
C VAL A 191 -0.82 -11.35 -31.61
N SER A 192 -1.32 -11.16 -32.83
CA SER A 192 -0.80 -10.18 -33.79
C SER A 192 -1.02 -8.70 -33.41
N GLN A 193 -1.70 -8.41 -32.29
CA GLN A 193 -1.84 -7.08 -31.69
C GLN A 193 -0.83 -6.82 -30.56
N PHE A 194 -0.07 -7.83 -30.15
CA PHE A 194 1.07 -7.70 -29.26
C PHE A 194 2.35 -7.44 -30.07
N VAL A 195 3.41 -7.00 -29.39
CA VAL A 195 4.75 -6.90 -29.96
C VAL A 195 5.82 -7.23 -28.90
N SER A 196 6.62 -8.26 -29.16
CA SER A 196 7.78 -8.62 -28.32
C SER A 196 8.86 -7.53 -28.40
N VAL A 197 9.39 -7.11 -27.25
CA VAL A 197 10.57 -6.23 -27.19
C VAL A 197 11.83 -6.96 -27.68
N ARG A 198 11.90 -8.29 -27.48
CA ARG A 198 13.02 -9.13 -27.90
C ARG A 198 13.11 -9.27 -29.42
N ASP A 199 11.98 -9.50 -30.09
CA ASP A 199 11.87 -9.49 -31.57
C ASP A 199 12.26 -8.14 -32.19
N ASN A 200 12.14 -7.05 -31.43
CA ASN A 200 12.54 -5.70 -31.84
C ASN A 200 13.93 -5.28 -31.30
N GLY A 201 14.70 -6.25 -30.81
CA GLY A 201 16.15 -6.12 -30.64
C GLY A 201 16.64 -6.04 -29.20
N ALA A 202 15.77 -5.82 -28.21
CA ALA A 202 16.16 -5.78 -26.80
C ALA A 202 16.60 -7.18 -26.31
N LYS A 203 17.57 -7.27 -25.40
CA LYS A 203 18.17 -8.54 -24.97
C LYS A 203 17.54 -9.10 -23.71
N GLY A 204 17.28 -8.26 -22.71
CA GLY A 204 16.79 -8.73 -21.41
C GLY A 204 17.81 -9.62 -20.67
N ASP A 205 19.10 -9.49 -20.97
CA ASP A 205 20.19 -10.38 -20.51
C ASP A 205 20.87 -9.91 -19.20
N GLY A 206 20.39 -8.81 -18.62
CA GLY A 206 20.95 -8.18 -17.42
C GLY A 206 22.28 -7.46 -17.63
N ARG A 207 22.73 -7.24 -18.87
CA ARG A 207 24.05 -6.64 -19.17
C ARG A 207 24.06 -5.69 -20.37
N THR A 208 23.33 -5.99 -21.43
CA THR A 208 23.23 -5.16 -22.63
C THR A 208 22.37 -3.93 -22.35
N ASP A 209 22.83 -2.77 -22.81
CA ASP A 209 22.06 -1.52 -22.76
C ASP A 209 20.92 -1.57 -23.79
N ASP A 210 19.74 -1.89 -23.31
CA ASP A 210 18.52 -2.03 -24.11
C ASP A 210 17.79 -0.68 -24.31
N THR A 211 18.31 0.43 -23.75
CA THR A 211 17.63 1.74 -23.79
C THR A 211 17.25 2.17 -25.21
N ALA A 212 18.14 1.96 -26.18
CA ALA A 212 17.91 2.36 -27.57
C ALA A 212 16.86 1.46 -28.27
N ALA A 213 16.87 0.15 -27.98
CA ALA A 213 15.90 -0.79 -28.52
C ALA A 213 14.50 -0.54 -27.96
N LEU A 214 14.38 -0.35 -26.64
CA LEU A 214 13.11 -0.07 -25.98
C LEU A 214 12.52 1.28 -26.43
N LYS A 215 13.34 2.32 -26.61
CA LYS A 215 12.88 3.60 -27.20
C LYS A 215 12.32 3.40 -28.61
N ALA A 216 13.04 2.70 -29.49
CA ALA A 216 12.55 2.37 -30.83
C ALA A 216 11.28 1.49 -30.84
N VAL A 217 11.02 0.69 -29.81
CA VAL A 217 9.74 -0.02 -29.63
C VAL A 217 8.63 0.97 -29.28
N PHE A 218 8.82 1.83 -28.28
CA PHE A 218 7.81 2.82 -27.89
C PHE A 218 7.49 3.81 -29.02
N ASP A 219 8.52 4.38 -29.68
CA ASP A 219 8.38 5.33 -30.79
C ASP A 219 7.57 4.76 -31.97
N LYS A 220 7.59 3.43 -32.15
CA LYS A 220 6.98 2.72 -33.28
C LYS A 220 5.62 2.08 -32.96
N PHE A 221 5.38 1.73 -31.69
CA PHE A 221 4.25 0.86 -31.31
C PHE A 221 3.36 1.37 -30.16
N ALA A 222 3.75 2.42 -29.42
CA ALA A 222 2.87 3.02 -28.41
C ALA A 222 1.52 3.43 -29.03
N GLY A 223 0.41 3.07 -28.36
CA GLY A 223 -0.95 3.28 -28.89
C GLY A 223 -1.36 2.43 -30.10
N CYS A 224 -0.45 1.61 -30.64
CA CYS A 224 -0.66 0.80 -31.85
C CYS A 224 -0.62 -0.71 -31.60
N LYS A 225 0.07 -1.15 -30.53
CA LYS A 225 0.19 -2.53 -30.06
C LYS A 225 0.23 -2.55 -28.53
N ILE A 226 -0.12 -3.70 -27.94
CA ILE A 226 0.29 -4.01 -26.57
C ILE A 226 1.76 -4.41 -26.61
N ILE A 227 2.61 -3.79 -25.80
CA ILE A 227 4.04 -4.05 -25.77
C ILE A 227 4.30 -5.18 -24.77
N PHE A 228 4.75 -6.32 -25.28
CA PHE A 228 5.05 -7.51 -24.52
C PHE A 228 6.54 -7.50 -24.13
N PHE A 229 6.81 -7.36 -22.83
CA PHE A 229 8.15 -7.55 -22.29
C PHE A 229 8.36 -9.02 -21.97
N ASP A 230 9.05 -9.72 -22.85
CA ASP A 230 9.52 -11.09 -22.65
C ASP A 230 10.32 -11.21 -21.33
N ALA A 231 10.41 -12.41 -20.72
CA ALA A 231 11.04 -12.58 -19.41
C ALA A 231 12.55 -12.24 -19.45
N GLY A 232 13.03 -11.44 -18.50
CA GLY A 232 14.43 -11.01 -18.46
C GLY A 232 14.68 -9.67 -17.76
N THR A 233 15.95 -9.24 -17.76
CA THR A 233 16.38 -7.97 -17.14
C THR A 233 16.93 -7.03 -18.21
N TYR A 234 16.18 -5.99 -18.52
CA TYR A 234 16.50 -4.97 -19.52
C TYR A 234 17.22 -3.81 -18.85
N ILE A 235 18.51 -3.65 -19.12
CA ILE A 235 19.31 -2.55 -18.54
C ILE A 235 19.03 -1.27 -19.30
N VAL A 236 18.76 -0.18 -18.58
CA VAL A 236 18.69 1.17 -19.15
C VAL A 236 19.69 2.12 -18.50
N THR A 237 20.34 2.95 -19.33
CA THR A 237 21.45 3.84 -18.91
C THR A 237 21.12 5.33 -19.00
N SER A 238 19.94 5.66 -19.53
CA SER A 238 19.34 7.00 -19.56
C SER A 238 17.81 6.88 -19.47
N THR A 239 17.09 7.97 -19.21
CA THR A 239 15.63 7.94 -19.04
C THR A 239 14.90 7.25 -20.19
N LEU A 240 14.07 6.28 -19.86
CA LEU A 240 13.13 5.60 -20.75
C LEU A 240 11.73 6.20 -20.53
N THR A 241 11.27 7.04 -21.47
CA THR A 241 9.86 7.47 -21.48
C THR A 241 9.00 6.36 -22.07
N ILE A 242 7.95 5.99 -21.35
CA ILE A 242 6.80 5.23 -21.85
C ILE A 242 5.73 6.26 -22.26
N PRO A 243 5.35 6.38 -23.55
CA PRO A 243 4.38 7.39 -23.98
C PRO A 243 2.98 7.18 -23.39
N ALA A 244 2.22 8.26 -23.23
CA ALA A 244 0.79 8.15 -22.97
C ALA A 244 0.07 7.56 -24.20
N GLY A 245 -0.86 6.64 -23.97
CA GLY A 245 -1.46 5.75 -24.97
C GLY A 245 -0.90 4.32 -24.95
N THR A 246 0.10 4.01 -24.13
CA THR A 246 0.77 2.69 -24.13
C THR A 246 0.09 1.67 -23.21
N GLN A 247 0.13 0.40 -23.61
CA GLN A 247 -0.26 -0.75 -22.79
C GLN A 247 0.94 -1.71 -22.75
N ILE A 248 1.37 -2.11 -21.55
CA ILE A 248 2.54 -2.97 -21.31
C ILE A 248 2.11 -4.18 -20.48
N VAL A 249 2.55 -5.36 -20.90
CA VAL A 249 2.45 -6.61 -20.13
C VAL A 249 3.82 -7.31 -20.09
N GLY A 250 4.18 -7.87 -18.95
CA GLY A 250 5.38 -8.67 -18.75
C GLY A 250 5.12 -10.19 -18.85
N GLU A 251 6.19 -10.97 -18.82
CA GLU A 251 6.17 -12.44 -18.81
C GLU A 251 6.71 -12.94 -17.46
N ALA A 252 5.89 -12.78 -16.41
CA ALA A 252 6.14 -13.16 -15.00
C ALA A 252 7.35 -12.50 -14.30
N TRP A 253 8.52 -12.39 -14.93
CA TRP A 253 9.72 -11.77 -14.36
C TRP A 253 10.42 -10.84 -15.35
N SER A 254 9.70 -9.80 -15.77
CA SER A 254 10.16 -8.80 -16.73
C SER A 254 10.62 -7.53 -16.02
N VAL A 255 11.95 -7.35 -15.95
CA VAL A 255 12.60 -6.32 -15.14
C VAL A 255 13.16 -5.19 -16.01
N ILE A 256 12.79 -3.94 -15.74
CA ILE A 256 13.42 -2.74 -16.32
C ILE A 256 14.33 -2.12 -15.26
N ALA A 257 15.65 -2.17 -15.47
CA ALA A 257 16.63 -1.85 -14.44
C ALA A 257 17.55 -0.68 -14.81
N GLY A 258 17.52 0.40 -14.01
CA GLY A 258 18.38 1.57 -14.21
C GLY A 258 19.81 1.33 -13.73
N SER A 259 20.80 1.68 -14.55
CA SER A 259 22.23 1.60 -14.17
C SER A 259 23.11 2.61 -14.91
N GLY A 260 24.43 2.58 -14.65
CA GLY A 260 25.40 3.45 -15.29
C GLY A 260 25.45 4.86 -14.71
N ASN A 261 26.11 5.78 -15.43
CA ASN A 261 26.53 7.07 -14.87
C ASN A 261 25.39 8.10 -14.72
N ALA A 262 24.28 7.97 -15.46
CA ALA A 262 23.16 8.92 -15.38
C ALA A 262 22.51 8.98 -13.99
N PHE A 263 22.55 7.87 -13.23
CA PHE A 263 21.87 7.73 -11.95
C PHE A 263 22.81 7.80 -10.73
N LYS A 264 24.03 8.36 -10.90
CA LYS A 264 25.06 8.42 -9.85
C LYS A 264 25.13 9.72 -9.05
N ASP A 265 24.51 10.81 -9.50
CA ASP A 265 24.53 12.07 -8.74
C ASP A 265 23.28 12.21 -7.86
N VAL A 266 23.48 12.15 -6.54
CA VAL A 266 22.43 12.35 -5.52
C VAL A 266 21.92 13.80 -5.49
N ASN A 267 22.70 14.76 -5.99
CA ASN A 267 22.36 16.19 -6.00
C ASN A 267 21.61 16.60 -7.28
N ASN A 268 21.77 15.82 -8.35
CA ASN A 268 21.10 16.00 -9.63
C ASN A 268 20.41 14.68 -10.06
N PRO A 269 19.44 14.17 -9.27
CA PRO A 269 18.83 12.88 -9.51
C PRO A 269 18.06 12.83 -10.84
N GLN A 270 18.16 11.70 -11.54
CA GLN A 270 17.62 11.48 -12.88
C GLN A 270 16.58 10.36 -12.90
N VAL A 271 15.58 10.51 -13.77
CA VAL A 271 14.49 9.54 -13.94
C VAL A 271 14.97 8.32 -14.73
N VAL A 272 14.75 7.12 -14.20
CA VAL A 272 15.00 5.84 -14.88
C VAL A 272 13.86 5.57 -15.87
N VAL A 273 12.63 5.41 -15.38
CA VAL A 273 11.42 5.27 -16.21
C VAL A 273 10.47 6.44 -16.02
N ARG A 274 10.04 7.04 -17.13
CA ARG A 274 9.04 8.11 -17.16
C ARG A 274 7.72 7.57 -17.72
N ALA A 275 6.71 7.42 -16.87
CA ALA A 275 5.35 7.03 -17.22
C ALA A 275 4.55 8.25 -17.71
N GLY A 276 4.53 8.41 -19.04
CA GLY A 276 4.00 9.58 -19.75
C GLY A 276 4.94 10.78 -19.71
N GLU A 277 4.91 11.61 -20.76
CA GLU A 277 5.57 12.93 -20.71
C GLU A 277 4.85 13.89 -19.77
N ALA A 278 5.52 14.97 -19.36
CA ALA A 278 4.98 15.95 -18.42
C ALA A 278 3.65 16.56 -18.91
N ASN A 279 2.58 16.41 -18.11
CA ASN A 279 1.19 16.79 -18.44
C ASN A 279 0.54 16.03 -19.61
N SER A 280 1.10 14.89 -20.04
CA SER A 280 0.46 14.03 -21.03
C SER A 280 -0.85 13.41 -20.51
N GLN A 281 -1.80 13.18 -21.41
CA GLN A 281 -3.08 12.53 -21.09
C GLN A 281 -3.34 11.39 -22.07
N GLY A 282 -3.69 10.21 -21.56
CA GLY A 282 -3.93 9.00 -22.35
C GLY A 282 -4.09 7.76 -21.49
N ILE A 283 -4.32 6.61 -22.12
CA ILE A 283 -4.23 5.32 -21.43
C ILE A 283 -2.77 5.07 -21.02
N LEU A 284 -2.53 4.53 -19.83
CA LEU A 284 -1.25 3.91 -19.51
C LEU A 284 -1.50 2.72 -18.60
N GLU A 285 -1.35 1.51 -19.14
CA GLU A 285 -1.51 0.27 -18.39
C GLU A 285 -0.17 -0.44 -18.34
N ILE A 286 0.22 -0.88 -17.14
CA ILE A 286 1.44 -1.66 -16.91
C ILE A 286 1.06 -2.87 -16.05
N SER A 287 1.42 -4.05 -16.52
CA SER A 287 1.13 -5.36 -15.90
C SER A 287 2.41 -6.22 -15.89
N ASP A 288 2.65 -6.95 -14.80
CA ASP A 288 3.77 -7.91 -14.64
C ASP A 288 5.18 -7.34 -14.86
N ILE A 289 5.38 -6.04 -14.58
CA ILE A 289 6.69 -5.37 -14.70
C ILE A 289 7.33 -5.12 -13.33
N ILE A 290 8.63 -5.39 -13.23
CA ILE A 290 9.45 -4.99 -12.08
C ILE A 290 10.38 -3.84 -12.50
N PHE A 291 10.21 -2.67 -11.90
CA PHE A 291 11.19 -1.59 -12.02
C PHE A 291 12.30 -1.79 -10.98
N ALA A 292 13.56 -1.64 -11.38
CA ALA A 292 14.69 -1.92 -10.50
C ALA A 292 15.87 -0.99 -10.76
N THR A 293 16.95 -1.19 -10.01
CA THR A 293 18.26 -0.60 -10.27
C THR A 293 19.36 -1.66 -10.18
N VAL A 294 20.45 -1.45 -10.92
CA VAL A 294 21.71 -2.18 -10.76
C VAL A 294 22.74 -1.19 -10.22
N GLY A 295 23.04 -1.32 -8.92
CA GLY A 295 23.74 -0.33 -8.12
C GLY A 295 25.23 -0.17 -8.44
N SER A 296 25.88 0.87 -7.92
CA SER A 296 25.34 1.92 -7.02
C SER A 296 24.67 3.06 -7.80
N THR A 297 23.46 3.46 -7.39
CA THR A 297 22.56 4.39 -8.11
C THR A 297 21.85 5.41 -7.19
N PRO A 298 22.59 6.22 -6.41
CA PRO A 298 22.01 7.18 -5.44
C PRO A 298 21.17 8.31 -6.05
N GLY A 299 21.27 8.54 -7.36
CA GLY A 299 20.52 9.54 -8.10
C GLY A 299 19.30 8.99 -8.85
N ALA A 300 18.96 7.70 -8.74
CA ALA A 300 17.83 7.13 -9.48
C ALA A 300 16.46 7.57 -8.90
N ILE A 301 15.66 8.28 -9.70
CA ILE A 301 14.20 8.36 -9.52
C ILE A 301 13.62 7.23 -10.36
N VAL A 302 13.20 6.13 -9.74
CA VAL A 302 13.01 4.86 -10.48
C VAL A 302 11.79 4.92 -11.39
N LEU A 303 10.66 5.46 -10.90
CA LEU A 303 9.47 5.73 -11.70
C LEU A 303 8.95 7.17 -11.47
N GLU A 304 8.95 7.98 -12.53
CA GLU A 304 8.25 9.27 -12.56
C GLU A 304 6.91 9.12 -13.29
N TRP A 305 5.80 9.31 -12.58
CA TRP A 305 4.45 9.13 -13.11
C TRP A 305 3.78 10.48 -13.42
N ASN A 306 3.82 10.88 -14.69
CA ASN A 306 3.27 12.15 -15.19
C ASN A 306 1.87 12.01 -15.82
N VAL A 307 1.52 10.82 -16.30
CA VAL A 307 0.33 10.63 -17.14
C VAL A 307 -0.98 10.88 -16.38
N LYS A 308 -1.91 11.54 -17.07
CA LYS A 308 -3.31 11.65 -16.67
C LYS A 308 -4.18 10.67 -17.47
N GLN A 309 -5.13 10.00 -16.82
CA GLN A 309 -6.10 9.12 -17.47
C GLN A 309 -7.00 9.89 -18.46
N PRO A 310 -7.58 9.24 -19.49
CA PRO A 310 -8.50 9.91 -20.41
C PRO A 310 -9.76 10.45 -19.71
N ASN A 311 -10.36 11.50 -20.28
CA ASN A 311 -11.63 12.02 -19.78
C ASN A 311 -12.71 10.94 -19.89
N GLY A 312 -13.39 10.63 -18.78
CA GLY A 312 -14.41 9.58 -18.72
C GLY A 312 -13.88 8.15 -18.52
N VAL A 313 -12.56 7.94 -18.42
CA VAL A 313 -11.96 6.60 -18.22
C VAL A 313 -11.20 6.56 -16.89
N GLN A 314 -11.90 6.18 -15.81
CA GLN A 314 -11.28 5.91 -14.52
C GLN A 314 -10.40 4.65 -14.58
N GLY A 315 -9.26 4.67 -13.87
CA GLY A 315 -8.27 3.60 -13.96
C GLY A 315 -7.66 3.46 -15.36
N GLY A 316 -7.81 4.47 -16.22
CA GLY A 316 -7.18 4.49 -17.56
C GLY A 316 -5.67 4.66 -17.49
N ALA A 317 -5.14 5.15 -16.36
CA ALA A 317 -3.71 5.19 -16.06
C ALA A 317 -3.46 4.43 -14.74
N GLY A 318 -2.71 3.34 -14.78
CA GLY A 318 -2.47 2.48 -13.60
C GLY A 318 -1.50 1.32 -13.80
N THR A 319 -1.27 0.58 -12.72
CA THR A 319 -0.36 -0.56 -12.63
C THR A 319 -0.99 -1.71 -11.86
N TRP A 320 -0.83 -2.94 -12.34
CA TRP A 320 -1.27 -4.18 -11.69
C TRP A 320 -0.10 -5.16 -11.61
N ASP A 321 0.04 -5.90 -10.51
CA ASP A 321 1.09 -6.91 -10.29
C ASP A 321 2.50 -6.40 -10.75
N THR A 322 2.76 -5.13 -10.40
CA THR A 322 3.87 -4.33 -10.91
C THR A 322 4.59 -3.73 -9.71
N HIS A 323 5.89 -3.97 -9.60
CA HIS A 323 6.66 -3.71 -8.38
C HIS A 323 7.87 -2.82 -8.66
N ILE A 324 8.39 -2.14 -7.63
CA ILE A 324 9.67 -1.42 -7.68
C ILE A 324 10.61 -2.12 -6.69
N ARG A 325 11.50 -2.98 -7.19
CA ARG A 325 12.37 -3.85 -6.37
C ARG A 325 13.80 -3.30 -6.36
N LEU A 326 14.23 -2.74 -5.23
CA LEU A 326 15.51 -2.06 -5.11
C LEU A 326 16.52 -2.92 -4.33
N GLY A 327 17.41 -3.59 -5.05
CA GLY A 327 18.44 -4.48 -4.49
C GLY A 327 17.91 -5.86 -4.07
N GLY A 328 18.67 -6.54 -3.21
CA GLY A 328 18.30 -7.81 -2.59
C GLY A 328 18.14 -8.98 -3.56
N ALA A 329 18.87 -9.00 -4.68
CA ALA A 329 18.75 -10.07 -5.67
C ALA A 329 19.92 -10.15 -6.65
N ALA A 330 20.04 -11.29 -7.31
CA ALA A 330 20.99 -11.56 -8.38
C ALA A 330 20.93 -10.48 -9.48
N GLY A 331 22.11 -9.99 -9.88
CA GLY A 331 22.27 -8.96 -10.90
C GLY A 331 22.05 -7.52 -10.43
N THR A 332 21.58 -7.27 -9.21
CA THR A 332 21.38 -5.90 -8.69
C THR A 332 22.66 -5.21 -8.21
N ASN A 333 23.74 -5.96 -7.97
CA ASN A 333 24.96 -5.52 -7.25
C ASN A 333 24.70 -4.94 -5.84
N LEU A 334 23.52 -5.21 -5.27
CA LEU A 334 23.01 -4.68 -4.00
C LEU A 334 22.51 -5.85 -3.14
N ASP A 335 23.34 -6.88 -3.06
CA ASP A 335 23.11 -8.21 -2.48
C ASP A 335 23.96 -8.37 -1.20
N LYS A 336 24.43 -9.59 -0.89
CA LYS A 336 25.51 -9.88 0.09
C LYS A 336 26.72 -8.93 0.08
N GLY A 337 27.00 -8.19 -1.00
CA GLY A 337 28.00 -7.12 -1.05
C GLY A 337 27.71 -5.95 -0.11
N CYS A 338 26.47 -5.82 0.37
CA CYS A 338 25.99 -4.80 1.30
C CYS A 338 25.49 -5.42 2.63
N PRO A 339 26.34 -6.16 3.37
CA PRO A 339 25.91 -6.90 4.55
C PRO A 339 25.41 -5.99 5.67
N LYS A 340 24.50 -6.49 6.52
CA LYS A 340 23.91 -5.73 7.64
C LYS A 340 24.90 -5.07 8.61
N SER A 341 26.16 -5.52 8.64
CA SER A 341 27.26 -4.90 9.39
C SER A 341 27.72 -3.54 8.83
N GLY A 342 27.21 -3.11 7.68
CA GLY A 342 27.63 -1.88 6.99
C GLY A 342 28.98 -2.00 6.27
N ALA A 343 29.62 -3.16 6.29
CA ALA A 343 30.98 -3.36 5.77
C ALA A 343 31.12 -3.15 4.25
N GLY A 344 30.03 -3.21 3.48
CA GLY A 344 30.01 -2.84 2.05
C GLY A 344 30.22 -1.34 1.80
N GLY A 345 29.91 -0.49 2.79
CA GLY A 345 30.06 0.96 2.73
C GLY A 345 28.92 1.66 1.99
N ILE A 346 28.41 2.74 2.59
CA ILE A 346 27.32 3.58 2.04
C ILE A 346 27.47 3.89 0.54
N PRO A 347 28.63 4.32 0.00
CA PRO A 347 28.76 4.67 -1.43
C PRO A 347 28.46 3.53 -2.40
N ASN A 348 28.68 2.27 -2.01
CA ASN A 348 28.42 1.10 -2.85
C ASN A 348 26.97 0.63 -2.75
N CYS A 349 26.32 0.90 -1.61
CA CYS A 349 25.04 0.33 -1.22
C CYS A 349 23.83 1.26 -1.45
N TYR A 350 23.98 2.30 -2.27
CA TYR A 350 22.85 3.15 -2.65
C TYR A 350 22.03 2.51 -3.77
N ALA A 351 20.73 2.33 -3.52
CA ALA A 351 19.79 1.71 -4.44
C ALA A 351 19.00 2.74 -5.27
N ALA A 352 18.51 3.81 -4.67
CA ALA A 352 17.79 4.88 -5.38
C ALA A 352 17.73 6.21 -4.60
N PHE A 353 17.36 7.29 -5.31
CA PHE A 353 16.98 8.57 -4.70
C PHE A 353 15.52 8.59 -4.23
N LEU A 354 14.63 8.02 -5.05
CA LEU A 354 13.18 8.00 -4.92
C LEU A 354 12.60 6.82 -5.72
N ALA A 355 11.71 6.01 -5.14
CA ALA A 355 11.09 4.90 -5.87
C ALA A 355 10.03 5.40 -6.86
N LEU A 356 9.01 6.13 -6.39
CA LEU A 356 7.89 6.60 -7.20
C LEU A 356 7.60 8.09 -6.95
N HIS A 357 7.57 8.89 -8.02
CA HIS A 357 7.08 10.28 -7.99
C HIS A 357 5.79 10.43 -8.80
N ILE A 358 4.63 10.52 -8.14
CA ILE A 358 3.35 10.85 -8.78
C ILE A 358 3.22 12.37 -8.88
N LYS A 359 3.18 12.89 -10.11
CA LYS A 359 3.31 14.33 -10.40
C LYS A 359 1.98 15.08 -10.29
N PRO A 360 1.98 16.42 -10.12
CA PRO A 360 0.78 17.19 -9.76
C PRO A 360 -0.45 17.03 -10.66
N THR A 361 -0.24 16.85 -11.97
CA THR A 361 -1.29 16.71 -12.98
C THR A 361 -1.65 15.26 -13.32
N ALA A 362 -0.91 14.30 -12.77
CA ALA A 362 -1.04 12.88 -13.07
C ALA A 362 -2.17 12.21 -12.27
N THR A 363 -2.60 11.03 -12.71
CA THR A 363 -3.58 10.17 -12.01
C THR A 363 -3.12 8.72 -12.05
N ALA A 364 -3.35 7.95 -10.99
CA ALA A 364 -2.82 6.58 -10.90
C ALA A 364 -3.79 5.63 -10.19
N TYR A 365 -4.02 4.47 -10.78
CA TYR A 365 -4.61 3.31 -10.11
C TYR A 365 -3.51 2.28 -9.85
N LEU A 366 -3.07 2.10 -8.61
CA LEU A 366 -1.94 1.26 -8.23
C LEU A 366 -2.44 0.07 -7.40
N GLU A 367 -2.46 -1.13 -7.98
CA GLU A 367 -2.96 -2.35 -7.34
C GLU A 367 -1.80 -3.36 -7.14
N GLY A 368 -1.60 -3.79 -5.89
CA GLY A 368 -0.49 -4.69 -5.51
C GLY A 368 0.92 -4.09 -5.57
N LEU A 369 1.07 -2.79 -5.86
CA LEU A 369 2.39 -2.17 -6.08
C LEU A 369 3.27 -2.19 -4.82
N TRP A 370 4.35 -2.98 -4.89
CA TRP A 370 5.36 -3.09 -3.84
C TRP A 370 6.59 -2.31 -4.26
N ALA A 371 6.77 -1.11 -3.70
CA ALA A 371 8.00 -0.34 -3.79
C ALA A 371 8.91 -0.71 -2.62
N TRP A 372 9.67 -1.78 -2.78
CA TRP A 372 10.51 -2.37 -1.73
C TRP A 372 11.96 -1.93 -1.87
N LEU A 373 12.50 -1.30 -0.82
CA LEU A 373 13.93 -1.36 -0.56
C LEU A 373 14.26 -2.68 0.14
N ALA A 374 15.19 -3.44 -0.43
CA ALA A 374 15.51 -4.77 0.11
C ALA A 374 16.18 -4.71 1.49
N ASP A 375 15.59 -5.41 2.45
CA ASP A 375 16.12 -5.63 3.80
C ASP A 375 16.92 -6.95 3.90
N HIS A 376 16.73 -7.87 2.95
CA HIS A 376 17.46 -9.13 2.81
C HIS A 376 17.73 -9.48 1.34
N ASP A 377 18.68 -10.40 1.13
CA ASP A 377 19.02 -10.98 -0.17
C ASP A 377 18.06 -12.14 -0.49
N LEU A 378 17.24 -12.01 -1.54
CA LEU A 378 16.25 -13.02 -1.99
C LEU A 378 16.91 -14.25 -2.64
N ASP A 379 18.11 -14.08 -3.18
CA ASP A 379 18.91 -15.16 -3.77
C ASP A 379 19.94 -15.72 -2.75
N GLY A 380 19.68 -15.51 -1.45
CA GLY A 380 20.45 -15.96 -0.30
C GLY A 380 19.61 -15.98 0.99
N ASP A 381 20.29 -15.92 2.15
CA ASP A 381 19.66 -16.02 3.49
C ASP A 381 19.99 -14.85 4.43
N SER A 382 20.52 -13.73 3.91
CA SER A 382 21.15 -12.67 4.73
C SER A 382 20.45 -11.31 4.64
N GLN A 383 20.20 -10.71 5.81
CA GLN A 383 19.84 -9.28 5.92
C GLN A 383 20.97 -8.37 5.38
N ILE A 384 20.59 -7.26 4.73
CA ILE A 384 21.48 -6.31 4.05
C ILE A 384 21.19 -4.86 4.45
N SER A 385 22.23 -4.01 4.37
CA SER A 385 22.15 -2.56 4.60
C SER A 385 22.34 -1.82 3.28
N ILE A 386 21.23 -1.59 2.56
CA ILE A 386 21.19 -0.76 1.35
C ILE A 386 20.30 0.47 1.54
N TYR A 387 20.46 1.48 0.69
CA TYR A 387 19.95 2.83 0.95
C TYR A 387 19.15 3.38 -0.24
N SER A 388 17.83 3.50 -0.07
CA SER A 388 16.96 4.30 -0.95
C SER A 388 16.33 5.44 -0.16
N GLY A 389 16.41 6.67 -0.70
CA GLY A 389 16.07 7.87 0.05
C GLY A 389 14.59 7.96 0.42
N ARG A 390 13.71 7.66 -0.54
CA ARG A 390 12.28 7.98 -0.49
C ARG A 390 11.47 6.90 -1.20
N GLY A 391 10.31 6.55 -0.66
CA GLY A 391 9.38 5.61 -1.29
C GLY A 391 8.49 6.29 -2.32
N ILE A 392 7.24 6.52 -1.93
CA ILE A 392 6.19 7.07 -2.77
C ILE A 392 5.99 8.55 -2.39
N LEU A 393 6.41 9.46 -3.27
CA LEU A 393 6.07 10.88 -3.22
C LEU A 393 4.89 11.13 -4.16
N SER A 394 3.78 11.66 -3.63
CA SER A 394 2.66 12.13 -4.46
C SER A 394 2.40 13.61 -4.23
N GLU A 395 2.37 14.36 -5.33
CA GLU A 395 1.88 15.75 -5.39
C GLU A 395 0.56 15.82 -6.19
N SER A 396 0.02 14.68 -6.63
CA SER A 396 -1.10 14.58 -7.57
C SER A 396 -2.40 15.19 -7.03
N ALA A 397 -3.07 15.99 -7.87
CA ALA A 397 -4.43 16.49 -7.62
C ALA A 397 -5.52 15.40 -7.76
N GLY A 398 -5.15 14.19 -8.16
CA GLY A 398 -6.00 13.00 -8.22
C GLY A 398 -6.97 12.94 -9.41
N PRO A 399 -7.76 11.85 -9.49
CA PRO A 399 -7.83 10.76 -8.52
C PRO A 399 -6.57 9.88 -8.48
N VAL A 400 -6.25 9.38 -7.28
CA VAL A 400 -5.26 8.30 -7.08
C VAL A 400 -5.87 7.23 -6.18
N TRP A 401 -5.67 5.97 -6.54
CA TRP A 401 -6.03 4.80 -5.76
C TRP A 401 -4.76 3.98 -5.48
N MET A 402 -4.52 3.64 -4.22
CA MET A 402 -3.44 2.76 -3.77
C MET A 402 -4.05 1.56 -3.05
N ILE A 403 -4.06 0.41 -3.72
CA ILE A 403 -4.79 -0.81 -3.35
C ILE A 403 -3.77 -1.88 -2.95
N GLY A 404 -3.32 -1.86 -1.68
CA GLY A 404 -2.30 -2.79 -1.15
C GLY A 404 -0.86 -2.47 -1.59
N THR A 405 -0.23 -1.45 -1.01
CA THR A 405 1.12 -0.95 -1.41
C THR A 405 2.09 -0.76 -0.21
N ALA A 406 3.43 -0.78 -0.42
CA ALA A 406 4.50 -0.96 0.63
C ALA A 406 5.96 -0.64 0.08
N GLU A 407 7.20 -0.45 0.66
CA GLU A 407 7.89 -0.33 2.02
C GLU A 407 9.40 0.20 2.03
N HIS A 408 10.02 0.36 3.23
CA HIS A 408 11.49 0.28 3.53
C HIS A 408 12.49 1.43 3.25
N HIS A 409 12.09 2.59 2.75
CA HIS A 409 12.97 3.73 2.44
C HIS A 409 13.44 4.56 3.65
N VAL A 410 14.53 5.32 3.48
CA VAL A 410 15.23 6.06 4.56
C VAL A 410 14.37 7.17 5.18
N LEU A 411 13.85 8.11 4.38
CA LEU A 411 13.18 9.31 4.87
C LEU A 411 11.69 9.06 5.15
N TYR A 412 11.01 8.43 4.20
CA TYR A 412 9.59 8.11 4.27
C TYR A 412 9.18 7.01 3.31
N GLN A 413 8.14 6.26 3.68
CA GLN A 413 7.48 5.31 2.79
C GLN A 413 6.42 6.01 1.93
N TYR A 414 5.58 6.83 2.53
CA TYR A 414 4.62 7.69 1.84
C TYR A 414 4.78 9.14 2.25
N ASN A 415 4.80 10.03 1.26
CA ASN A 415 4.73 11.48 1.45
C ASN A 415 3.73 12.10 0.47
N LEU A 416 2.65 12.65 1.00
CA LEU A 416 1.61 13.34 0.23
C LEU A 416 1.73 14.84 0.47
N VAL A 417 2.08 15.63 -0.55
CA VAL A 417 2.33 17.07 -0.40
C VAL A 417 1.60 17.88 -1.46
N GLY A 418 0.63 18.70 -1.04
CA GLY A 418 -0.28 19.40 -1.95
C GLY A 418 -1.27 18.49 -2.69
N ALA A 419 -1.25 17.18 -2.40
CA ALA A 419 -2.01 16.15 -3.09
C ALA A 419 -3.51 16.25 -2.79
N LYS A 420 -4.34 15.70 -3.68
CA LYS A 420 -5.80 15.69 -3.51
C LYS A 420 -6.44 14.39 -3.99
N ASN A 421 -7.62 14.08 -3.45
CA ASN A 421 -8.46 12.99 -3.92
C ASN A 421 -7.70 11.64 -3.98
N HIS A 422 -7.24 11.16 -2.82
CA HIS A 422 -6.55 9.86 -2.71
C HIS A 422 -7.36 8.87 -1.89
N PHE A 423 -7.51 7.64 -2.41
CA PHE A 423 -7.92 6.48 -1.62
C PHE A 423 -6.71 5.55 -1.43
N MET A 424 -6.46 5.14 -0.19
CA MET A 424 -5.32 4.31 0.21
C MET A 424 -5.84 3.18 1.09
N GLY A 425 -5.91 1.95 0.59
CA GLY A 425 -6.64 0.87 1.26
C GLY A 425 -6.28 -0.53 0.76
N LEU A 426 -5.54 -1.34 1.53
CA LEU A 426 -4.71 -0.98 2.70
C LEU A 426 -3.34 -0.43 2.23
N ILE A 427 -2.64 0.28 3.12
CA ILE A 427 -1.21 0.61 2.95
C ILE A 427 -0.36 -0.03 4.04
N GLN A 428 0.84 -0.49 3.68
CA GLN A 428 1.77 -1.18 4.57
C GLN A 428 3.11 -0.41 4.58
N THR A 429 3.81 -0.33 5.72
CA THR A 429 5.11 0.35 5.85
C THR A 429 5.98 -0.23 6.97
N GLU A 430 7.16 -0.73 6.66
CA GLU A 430 8.25 -0.91 7.63
C GLU A 430 9.35 0.17 7.50
N SER A 431 9.92 0.58 8.64
CA SER A 431 11.18 1.37 8.68
C SER A 431 12.40 0.47 8.46
N PRO A 432 13.40 0.89 7.65
CA PRO A 432 14.56 0.05 7.34
C PRO A 432 15.39 -0.33 8.56
N TYR A 433 15.75 -1.61 8.65
CA TYR A 433 16.14 -2.27 9.91
C TYR A 433 17.45 -1.78 10.54
N TYR A 434 18.32 -1.14 9.76
CA TYR A 434 19.53 -0.50 10.24
C TYR A 434 19.26 0.78 11.04
N GLN A 435 18.12 1.47 10.84
CA GLN A 435 17.82 2.69 11.59
C GLN A 435 17.74 2.38 13.10
N PRO A 436 18.30 3.23 13.99
CA PRO A 436 18.82 4.58 13.75
C PRO A 436 20.34 4.66 13.44
N ALA A 437 20.94 3.68 12.76
CA ALA A 437 22.35 3.65 12.37
C ALA A 437 22.54 3.42 10.85
N PRO A 438 22.57 4.47 10.00
CA PRO A 438 22.41 5.89 10.33
C PRO A 438 20.95 6.26 10.67
N ALA A 439 20.79 7.35 11.41
CA ALA A 439 19.50 7.98 11.67
C ALA A 439 19.09 8.89 10.51
N VAL A 440 17.79 9.12 10.34
CA VAL A 440 17.27 10.11 9.38
C VAL A 440 17.91 11.50 9.60
N PRO A 441 18.25 12.23 8.51
CA PRO A 441 18.03 11.90 7.10
C PRO A 441 19.10 10.99 6.46
N GLY A 442 20.14 10.63 7.21
CA GLY A 442 21.30 9.91 6.70
C GLY A 442 20.98 8.54 6.09
N PRO A 443 21.65 8.14 4.99
CA PRO A 443 22.79 8.80 4.36
C PRO A 443 22.42 9.90 3.35
N PHE A 444 21.14 10.28 3.23
CA PHE A 444 20.68 11.34 2.34
C PHE A 444 20.61 12.71 3.04
N SER A 445 20.35 13.76 2.25
CA SER A 445 20.01 15.10 2.74
C SER A 445 18.52 15.40 2.58
N ILE A 446 17.99 16.25 3.47
CA ILE A 446 16.64 16.82 3.36
C ILE A 446 16.67 17.90 2.26
N SER A 447 15.72 17.83 1.33
CA SER A 447 15.55 18.82 0.26
C SER A 447 14.12 19.30 0.14
N ALA A 448 13.94 20.62 0.28
CA ALA A 448 12.65 21.29 0.07
C ALA A 448 12.15 21.22 -1.40
N GLN A 449 13.06 20.96 -2.36
CA GLN A 449 12.69 20.66 -3.75
C GLN A 449 11.87 19.37 -3.83
N TRP A 450 12.31 18.33 -3.12
CA TRP A 450 11.73 16.98 -3.09
C TRP A 450 10.67 16.79 -1.98
N LYS A 451 10.18 17.91 -1.44
CA LYS A 451 9.11 17.99 -0.43
C LYS A 451 9.38 17.18 0.84
N ASP A 452 10.65 16.98 1.17
CA ASP A 452 11.03 16.12 2.29
C ASP A 452 10.45 16.64 3.61
N PRO A 453 9.85 15.76 4.45
CA PRO A 453 9.28 16.17 5.72
C PRO A 453 10.38 16.59 6.71
N SER A 454 10.00 17.42 7.68
CA SER A 454 10.81 17.60 8.88
C SER A 454 10.69 16.38 9.81
N PHE A 455 11.72 16.19 10.64
CA PHE A 455 11.76 15.14 11.66
C PHE A 455 11.80 15.83 13.04
N PRO A 456 10.84 15.56 13.95
CA PRO A 456 10.84 16.14 15.28
C PRO A 456 12.00 15.60 16.12
N SER A 457 12.36 16.34 17.18
CA SER A 457 13.40 15.89 18.11
C SER A 457 13.05 14.52 18.70
N GLY A 458 13.96 13.56 18.58
CA GLY A 458 13.74 12.18 19.01
C GLY A 458 13.10 11.26 17.96
N LEU A 459 12.81 11.73 16.73
CA LEU A 459 12.57 10.83 15.59
C LEU A 459 13.88 10.61 14.82
N SER A 460 14.36 9.37 14.88
CA SER A 460 15.61 8.90 14.26
C SER A 460 15.39 7.88 13.13
N SER A 461 14.13 7.55 12.83
CA SER A 461 13.71 6.57 11.82
C SER A 461 12.71 7.17 10.82
N SER A 462 12.43 6.44 9.74
CA SER A 462 11.55 6.88 8.65
C SER A 462 10.12 7.23 9.10
N TRP A 463 9.46 8.10 8.34
CA TRP A 463 8.01 8.23 8.40
C TRP A 463 7.34 7.09 7.61
N GLY A 464 6.39 6.37 8.23
CA GLY A 464 5.47 5.50 7.49
C GLY A 464 4.61 6.32 6.52
N LEU A 465 3.89 7.31 7.06
CA LEU A 465 3.09 8.24 6.25
C LEU A 465 3.24 9.68 6.75
N ASN A 466 3.66 10.58 5.86
CA ASN A 466 3.57 12.01 6.05
C ASN A 466 2.51 12.62 5.09
N VAL A 467 1.66 13.50 5.60
CA VAL A 467 0.69 14.27 4.79
C VAL A 467 0.77 15.76 5.13
N ALA A 468 1.05 16.58 4.12
CA ALA A 468 1.15 18.03 4.23
C ALA A 468 0.33 18.73 3.13
N THR A 469 -0.30 19.87 3.47
CA THR A 469 -1.07 20.74 2.54
C THR A 469 -2.04 20.03 1.59
N SER A 470 -2.53 18.84 1.95
CA SER A 470 -3.27 17.93 1.06
C SER A 470 -4.76 17.82 1.45
N THR A 471 -5.66 17.58 0.49
CA THR A 471 -7.11 17.53 0.77
C THR A 471 -7.77 16.23 0.31
N ASP A 472 -8.81 15.81 1.03
CA ASP A 472 -9.65 14.67 0.65
C ASP A 472 -8.84 13.37 0.50
N ILE A 473 -7.98 13.13 1.49
CA ILE A 473 -7.14 11.94 1.62
C ILE A 473 -7.86 10.93 2.54
N ILE A 474 -8.13 9.74 2.03
CA ILE A 474 -8.82 8.66 2.73
C ILE A 474 -7.88 7.47 2.86
N VAL A 475 -7.42 7.21 4.08
CA VAL A 475 -6.68 6.00 4.46
C VAL A 475 -7.65 5.02 5.10
N PHE A 476 -7.85 3.86 4.48
CA PHE A 476 -8.86 2.87 4.88
C PHE A 476 -8.20 1.50 5.06
N GLY A 477 -7.64 1.29 6.25
CA GLY A 477 -6.69 0.25 6.59
C GLY A 477 -5.25 0.71 6.38
N ALA A 478 -4.45 0.66 7.45
CA ALA A 478 -3.02 0.92 7.39
C ALA A 478 -2.28 0.00 8.38
N GLY A 479 -1.17 -0.58 7.96
CA GLY A 479 -0.21 -1.30 8.80
C GLY A 479 1.11 -0.55 8.80
N LEU A 480 1.44 0.19 9.87
CA LEU A 480 2.66 1.01 9.91
C LEU A 480 3.60 0.54 11.03
N TYR A 481 4.68 -0.14 10.68
CA TYR A 481 5.46 -0.99 11.55
C TYR A 481 6.89 -0.49 11.77
N SER A 482 7.45 -0.86 12.93
CA SER A 482 8.82 -0.55 13.33
C SER A 482 9.34 -1.73 14.14
N PHE A 483 10.08 -2.64 13.51
CA PHE A 483 10.47 -3.92 14.13
C PHE A 483 11.82 -3.90 14.84
N PHE A 484 12.67 -2.92 14.52
CA PHE A 484 14.08 -2.93 14.89
C PHE A 484 14.56 -1.56 15.38
N SER A 485 15.64 -1.59 16.15
CA SER A 485 16.57 -0.48 16.35
C SER A 485 17.98 -1.01 16.10
N ASN A 486 18.58 -0.69 14.94
CA ASN A 486 19.87 -1.21 14.48
C ASN A 486 19.94 -2.75 14.53
N TYR A 487 19.04 -3.41 13.81
CA TYR A 487 18.85 -4.87 13.73
C TYR A 487 18.55 -5.61 15.06
N ASN A 488 18.42 -4.91 16.19
CA ASN A 488 17.96 -5.47 17.46
C ASN A 488 16.44 -5.26 17.65
N GLN A 489 15.75 -6.26 18.23
CA GLN A 489 14.29 -6.26 18.43
C GLN A 489 13.83 -6.14 19.90
N ASP A 490 14.73 -5.85 20.86
CA ASP A 490 14.35 -5.70 22.27
C ASP A 490 13.31 -4.57 22.48
N CYS A 491 13.33 -3.56 21.60
CA CYS A 491 12.37 -2.47 21.56
C CYS A 491 10.92 -2.90 21.26
N LEU A 492 10.68 -4.11 20.74
CA LEU A 492 9.34 -4.68 20.62
C LEU A 492 8.70 -4.90 22.00
N LYS A 493 9.48 -5.34 22.99
CA LYS A 493 9.00 -5.66 24.36
C LYS A 493 8.43 -4.44 25.06
N THR A 494 8.99 -3.26 24.79
CA THR A 494 8.57 -1.95 25.27
C THR A 494 7.72 -1.16 24.26
N PHE A 495 7.57 -1.68 23.04
CA PHE A 495 6.79 -1.13 21.93
C PHE A 495 7.18 0.31 21.57
N ASN A 496 8.48 0.55 21.42
CA ASN A 496 9.08 1.86 21.21
C ASN A 496 10.35 1.82 20.31
N CYS A 497 10.38 0.95 19.30
CA CYS A 497 11.45 0.91 18.29
C CYS A 497 11.61 2.25 17.56
N GLN A 498 10.51 2.98 17.34
CA GLN A 498 10.56 4.41 17.04
C GLN A 498 9.53 5.25 17.81
N SER A 499 9.72 6.56 17.79
CA SER A 499 8.93 7.54 18.53
C SER A 499 7.64 7.93 17.79
N HIS A 500 7.70 8.15 16.48
CA HIS A 500 6.57 8.54 15.64
C HIS A 500 6.58 7.75 14.31
N ILE A 501 5.40 7.45 13.73
CA ILE A 501 5.29 6.72 12.44
C ILE A 501 4.38 7.41 11.41
N LEU A 502 3.32 8.09 11.85
CA LEU A 502 2.45 8.89 10.98
C LEU A 502 2.46 10.36 11.43
N ASN A 503 2.53 11.27 10.44
CA ASN A 503 2.39 12.70 10.63
C ASN A 503 1.37 13.30 9.66
N VAL A 504 0.52 14.20 10.18
CA VAL A 504 -0.27 15.12 9.36
C VAL A 504 0.09 16.54 9.78
N ASP A 505 0.24 17.46 8.83
CA ASP A 505 0.46 18.89 9.14
C ASP A 505 -0.76 19.54 9.84
N ALA A 506 -0.77 20.86 9.98
CA ALA A 506 -1.92 21.59 10.54
C ALA A 506 -3.12 21.71 9.57
N THR A 507 -2.91 21.66 8.25
CA THR A 507 -3.89 22.11 7.26
C THR A 507 -4.62 20.99 6.52
N SER A 508 -4.04 19.79 6.42
CA SER A 508 -4.56 18.74 5.54
C SER A 508 -5.90 18.16 6.00
N SER A 509 -6.76 17.85 5.03
CA SER A 509 -8.00 17.08 5.24
C SER A 509 -7.71 15.60 5.01
N VAL A 510 -7.57 14.86 6.10
CA VAL A 510 -7.23 13.42 6.12
C VAL A 510 -8.20 12.70 7.05
N SER A 511 -8.69 11.54 6.60
CA SER A 511 -9.46 10.60 7.42
C SER A 511 -8.78 9.24 7.40
N ILE A 512 -8.56 8.67 8.59
CA ILE A 512 -7.78 7.45 8.79
C ILE A 512 -8.66 6.43 9.53
N PHE A 513 -8.85 5.26 8.92
CA PHE A 513 -9.62 4.15 9.50
C PHE A 513 -8.74 2.91 9.62
N SER A 514 -8.90 2.16 10.72
CA SER A 514 -8.18 0.90 10.94
C SER A 514 -6.65 1.01 10.75
N LEU A 515 -6.05 2.03 11.38
CA LEU A 515 -4.60 2.19 11.44
C LEU A 515 -4.05 1.31 12.57
N SER A 516 -3.41 0.21 12.20
CA SER A 516 -2.61 -0.64 13.09
C SER A 516 -1.13 -0.26 12.99
N THR A 517 -0.43 -0.19 14.12
CA THR A 517 1.01 0.05 14.16
C THR A 517 1.74 -0.94 15.06
N VAL A 518 3.02 -1.18 14.75
CA VAL A 518 3.92 -2.02 15.55
C VAL A 518 5.00 -1.15 16.18
N ALA A 519 5.17 -1.34 17.50
CA ALA A 519 6.22 -0.78 18.36
C ALA A 519 6.60 0.71 18.12
N THR A 520 5.64 1.55 17.75
CA THR A 520 5.84 3.02 17.65
C THR A 520 5.13 3.74 18.78
N THR A 521 5.84 4.59 19.52
CA THR A 521 5.30 5.31 20.69
C THR A 521 4.06 6.16 20.36
N PHE A 522 4.10 6.94 19.28
CA PHE A 522 2.98 7.74 18.77
C PHE A 522 2.53 7.25 17.39
N GLN A 523 1.32 6.69 17.36
CA GLN A 523 0.68 6.14 16.15
C GLN A 523 0.25 7.25 15.18
N VAL A 524 -0.15 8.41 15.72
CA VAL A 524 -0.54 9.61 14.95
C VAL A 524 0.12 10.83 15.59
N SER A 525 0.76 11.63 14.76
CA SER A 525 1.34 12.93 15.10
C SER A 525 0.67 14.03 14.29
N VAL A 526 0.56 15.23 14.87
CA VAL A 526 0.06 16.43 14.19
C VAL A 526 1.14 17.51 14.26
N SER A 527 1.60 18.01 13.11
CA SER A 527 2.71 18.96 12.99
C SER A 527 3.96 18.53 13.76
N GLY A 528 4.31 17.24 13.68
CA GLY A 528 5.44 16.62 14.40
C GLY A 528 5.22 16.39 15.90
N GLN A 529 4.09 16.81 16.47
CA GLN A 529 3.75 16.56 17.88
C GLN A 529 2.98 15.25 18.02
N GLY A 530 3.43 14.36 18.92
CA GLY A 530 2.79 13.07 19.15
C GLY A 530 1.43 13.22 19.85
N ILE A 531 0.34 12.79 19.20
CA ILE A 531 -1.02 12.91 19.73
C ILE A 531 -1.51 11.55 20.25
N VAL A 532 -1.56 10.55 19.38
CA VAL A 532 -2.16 9.25 19.71
C VAL A 532 -1.09 8.28 20.17
N ASN A 533 -0.87 8.19 21.47
CA ASN A 533 0.06 7.21 22.05
C ASN A 533 -0.47 5.77 21.84
N GLN A 534 0.42 4.83 21.52
CA GLN A 534 0.05 3.44 21.26
C GLN A 534 -0.56 2.72 22.48
N SER A 535 -0.20 3.13 23.71
CA SER A 535 -0.58 2.41 24.94
C SER A 535 -2.09 2.41 25.22
N LEU A 536 -2.81 3.41 24.71
CA LEU A 536 -4.27 3.49 24.80
C LEU A 536 -4.98 2.48 23.87
N ASN A 537 -4.25 1.89 22.92
CA ASN A 537 -4.79 1.25 21.73
C ASN A 537 -4.28 -0.19 21.53
N ARG A 538 -3.83 -0.86 22.60
CA ARG A 538 -3.32 -2.24 22.54
C ARG A 538 -4.35 -3.21 21.94
N ASN A 539 -3.90 -4.07 21.02
CA ASN A 539 -4.81 -4.91 20.23
C ASN A 539 -4.16 -6.24 19.79
N GLY A 540 -3.34 -6.83 20.66
CA GLY A 540 -2.46 -7.95 20.36
C GLY A 540 -1.01 -7.49 20.19
N PHE A 541 -0.32 -8.04 19.19
CA PHE A 541 1.04 -7.64 18.79
C PHE A 541 1.10 -6.19 18.25
N ALA A 542 0.08 -5.78 17.52
CA ALA A 542 -0.11 -4.39 17.08
C ALA A 542 -0.93 -3.57 18.10
N SER A 543 -0.81 -2.26 18.03
CA SER A 543 -1.80 -1.31 18.57
C SER A 543 -2.65 -0.76 17.41
N THR A 544 -3.94 -0.44 17.62
CA THR A 544 -4.87 -0.05 16.54
C THR A 544 -5.73 1.18 16.88
N VAL A 545 -5.66 2.19 16.02
CA VAL A 545 -6.61 3.30 15.93
C VAL A 545 -7.76 2.89 15.00
N THR A 546 -8.97 2.77 15.54
CA THR A 546 -10.16 2.41 14.73
C THR A 546 -10.55 3.53 13.78
N SER A 547 -10.49 4.78 14.25
CA SER A 547 -10.74 5.96 13.44
C SER A 547 -9.97 7.16 14.01
N TRP A 548 -9.35 7.95 13.14
CA TRP A 548 -8.89 9.31 13.42
C TRP A 548 -9.34 10.25 12.30
N SER A 549 -9.86 11.40 12.68
CA SER A 549 -10.23 12.51 11.79
C SER A 549 -9.72 13.83 12.36
N ARG A 550 -9.52 14.83 11.49
CA ARG A 550 -9.19 16.20 11.93
C ARG A 550 -10.28 16.80 12.84
N THR A 551 -11.53 16.52 12.52
CA THR A 551 -12.77 17.12 13.03
C THR A 551 -13.83 16.08 13.35
#